data_AF-A0A355T0N0-F1
#
_entry.id   AF-A0A355T0N0-F1
#
_cell.length_a   1.000
_cell.length_b   1.000
_cell.length_c   1.000
_cell.angle_alpha   90.00
_cell.angle_beta   90.00
_cell.angle_gamma   90.00
#
_symmetry.space_group_name_H-M   'P 1'
#
loop_
_entity.id
_entity.type
_entity.pdbx_description
1 polymer ?
#
loop_
_entity_poly.entity_id
_entity_poly.type
_entity_poly.pdbx_seq_one_letter_code
_entity_poly.pdbx_strand_id
1 'polypeptide(L)'
;MPFSKAFKRTLKGASAALLVSGSLLTPASADAISTEQATALITALTDELVVPAYTQLAEDSSNLSEALKSYCAAPDTDGRLKVETEFHATMDAWQRAQIIQFGPIYEGKGPARFQFWPDKRGT
;
A
#
# COMPACT_ATOMS: atom_id res chain seq x y z
N MET A 1 15.15 -9.08 -21.89
CA MET A 1 16.53 -8.97 -21.41
C MET A 1 16.81 -10.12 -20.45
N PRO A 2 17.46 -11.21 -20.87
CA PRO A 2 17.81 -12.30 -19.96
C PRO A 2 19.17 -12.01 -19.32
N PHE A 3 19.21 -11.87 -18.00
CA PHE A 3 20.46 -11.74 -17.26
C PHE A 3 21.23 -13.08 -17.30
N SER A 4 22.45 -12.98 -17.81
CA SER A 4 23.40 -14.05 -18.09
C SER A 4 23.81 -14.86 -16.86
N LYS A 5 23.90 -16.17 -17.03
CA LYS A 5 24.54 -17.11 -16.10
C LYS A 5 26.06 -17.14 -16.32
N ALA A 6 26.76 -17.43 -15.23
CA ALA A 6 28.09 -18.05 -15.15
C ALA A 6 29.32 -17.12 -15.18
N PHE A 7 29.88 -16.92 -13.99
CA PHE A 7 31.32 -16.74 -13.83
C PHE A 7 31.83 -17.86 -12.90
N LYS A 8 32.34 -18.94 -13.50
CA LYS A 8 33.05 -20.00 -12.78
C LYS A 8 34.52 -19.62 -12.72
N ARG A 9 35.05 -19.39 -11.51
CA ARG A 9 36.49 -19.35 -11.26
C ARG A 9 36.81 -20.31 -10.13
N THR A 10 37.32 -21.47 -10.53
CA THR A 10 37.97 -22.45 -9.66
C THR A 10 39.37 -21.95 -9.32
N LEU A 11 39.69 -21.83 -8.03
CA LEU A 11 41.07 -21.87 -7.54
C LEU A 11 41.17 -22.95 -6.47
N LYS A 12 42.03 -23.94 -6.71
CA LYS A 12 42.33 -25.04 -5.78
C LYS A 12 43.29 -24.55 -4.69
N GLY A 13 42.89 -24.78 -3.43
CA GLY A 13 43.69 -25.39 -2.37
C GLY A 13 44.79 -24.56 -1.69
N ALA A 14 44.56 -24.24 -0.41
CA ALA A 14 45.54 -24.41 0.66
C ALA A 14 44.78 -24.46 2.00
N SER A 15 44.82 -25.60 2.68
CA SER A 15 44.31 -25.78 4.04
C SER A 15 45.21 -25.03 5.02
N ALA A 16 44.67 -24.06 5.76
CA ALA A 16 45.26 -23.58 7.01
C ALA A 16 44.17 -22.91 7.86
N ALA A 17 44.01 -23.45 9.07
CA ALA A 17 43.30 -22.89 10.23
C ALA A 17 41.82 -22.48 10.04
N LEU A 18 40.92 -23.39 10.45
CA LEU A 18 39.60 -23.03 10.95
C LEU A 18 39.78 -22.07 12.15
N LEU A 19 39.61 -20.77 11.94
CA LEU A 19 39.16 -19.86 12.97
C LEU A 19 37.67 -19.63 12.72
N VAL A 20 36.85 -20.46 13.36
CA VAL A 20 35.41 -20.23 13.50
C VAL A 20 35.24 -18.94 14.28
N SER A 21 35.14 -17.81 13.57
CA SER A 21 34.59 -16.58 14.11
C SER A 21 33.09 -16.77 14.19
N GLY A 22 32.67 -17.56 15.19
CA GLY A 22 31.27 -17.70 15.59
C GLY A 22 30.80 -16.36 16.12
N SER A 23 30.37 -15.49 15.20
CA SER A 23 29.57 -14.32 15.56
C SER A 23 28.35 -14.85 16.30
N LEU A 24 28.24 -14.50 17.58
CA LEU A 24 27.10 -14.80 18.42
C LEU A 24 25.84 -14.26 17.72
N LEU A 25 25.11 -15.15 17.05
CA LEU A 25 23.71 -14.92 16.72
C LEU A 25 22.95 -15.01 18.05
N THR A 26 23.00 -13.96 18.86
CA THR A 26 22.04 -13.79 19.95
C THR A 26 20.66 -13.75 19.29
N PRO A 27 19.75 -14.70 19.60
CA PRO A 27 18.38 -14.57 19.11
C PRO A 27 17.83 -13.26 19.65
N ALA A 28 17.36 -12.40 18.76
CA ALA A 28 16.61 -11.22 19.17
C ALA A 28 15.33 -11.71 19.86
N SER A 29 15.29 -11.65 21.19
CA SER A 29 14.05 -11.81 21.94
C SER A 29 13.28 -10.52 21.79
N ALA A 30 12.14 -10.57 21.09
CA ALA A 30 11.17 -9.49 21.14
C ALA A 30 10.44 -9.60 22.48
N ASP A 31 10.56 -8.60 23.34
CA ASP A 31 9.71 -8.51 24.52
C ASP A 31 8.25 -8.43 24.08
N ALA A 32 7.39 -9.24 24.71
CA ALA A 32 5.96 -9.13 24.49
C ALA A 32 5.47 -7.79 25.04
N ILE A 33 4.79 -7.00 24.21
CA ILE A 33 4.14 -5.77 24.67
C ILE A 33 2.99 -6.11 25.63
N SER A 34 2.75 -5.25 26.61
CA SER A 34 1.62 -5.41 27.51
C SER A 34 0.31 -5.21 26.77
N THR A 35 -0.80 -5.72 27.32
CA THR A 35 -2.14 -5.47 26.78
C THR A 35 -2.45 -3.97 26.72
N GLU A 36 -2.00 -3.19 27.71
CA GLU A 36 -2.18 -1.73 27.72
C GLU A 36 -1.45 -1.04 26.56
N GLN A 37 -0.20 -1.44 26.30
CA GLN A 37 0.59 -0.93 25.16
C GLN A 37 -0.07 -1.32 23.83
N ALA A 38 -0.56 -2.55 23.71
CA ALA A 38 -1.27 -3.01 22.52
C ALA A 38 -2.57 -2.21 22.29
N THR A 39 -3.36 -1.96 23.33
CA THR A 39 -4.58 -1.14 23.25
C THR A 39 -4.24 0.28 22.82
N ALA A 40 -3.24 0.93 23.45
CA ALA A 40 -2.84 2.28 23.09
C ALA A 40 -2.38 2.38 21.62
N LEU A 41 -1.60 1.41 21.15
CA LEU A 41 -1.15 1.36 19.75
C LEU A 41 -2.34 1.19 18.78
N ILE A 42 -3.27 0.28 19.07
CA ILE A 42 -4.43 0.04 18.20
C ILE A 42 -5.35 1.26 18.16
N THR A 43 -5.58 1.91 19.31
CA THR A 43 -6.34 3.18 19.37
C THR A 43 -5.67 4.25 18.51
N ALA A 44 -4.36 4.48 18.69
CA ALA A 44 -3.64 5.46 17.88
C ALA A 44 -3.68 5.13 16.37
N LEU A 45 -3.49 3.88 15.97
CA LEU A 45 -3.62 3.46 14.57
C LEU A 45 -5.05 3.66 14.04
N THR A 46 -6.06 3.46 14.87
CA THR A 46 -7.45 3.68 14.47
C THR A 46 -7.71 5.17 14.22
N ASP A 47 -7.30 6.02 15.17
CA ASP A 47 -7.61 7.45 15.17
C ASP A 47 -6.75 8.25 14.18
N GLU A 48 -5.49 7.86 13.99
CA GLU A 48 -4.52 8.63 13.19
C GLU A 48 -4.32 8.06 11.77
N LEU A 49 -4.70 6.81 11.51
CA LEU A 49 -4.50 6.17 10.21
C LEU A 49 -5.81 5.66 9.60
N VAL A 50 -6.52 4.76 10.28
CA VAL A 50 -7.68 4.07 9.69
C VAL A 50 -8.83 5.03 9.41
N VAL A 51 -9.28 5.77 10.43
CA VAL A 51 -10.40 6.70 10.28
C VAL A 51 -10.06 7.84 9.32
N PRO A 52 -8.92 8.55 9.46
CA PRO A 52 -8.58 9.65 8.55
C PRO A 52 -8.42 9.22 7.10
N ALA A 53 -7.84 8.04 6.82
CA ALA A 53 -7.68 7.56 5.46
C ALA A 53 -9.02 7.36 4.75
N TYR A 54 -10.01 6.79 5.44
CA TYR A 54 -11.35 6.61 4.87
C TYR A 54 -12.15 7.91 4.82
N THR A 55 -11.98 8.82 5.78
CA THR A 55 -12.61 10.15 5.73
C THR A 55 -12.13 10.93 4.52
N GLN A 56 -10.82 10.98 4.27
CA GLN A 56 -10.27 11.67 3.10
C GLN A 56 -10.73 11.02 1.79
N LEU A 57 -10.75 9.68 1.72
CA LEU A 57 -11.26 8.98 0.55
C LEU A 57 -12.73 9.32 0.26
N ALA A 58 -13.56 9.44 1.30
CA ALA A 58 -14.96 9.82 1.15
C ALA A 58 -15.12 11.27 0.65
N GLU A 59 -14.33 12.20 1.19
CA GLU A 59 -14.31 13.60 0.77
C GLU A 59 -13.86 13.74 -0.70
N ASP A 60 -12.72 13.17 -1.07
CA ASP A 60 -12.18 13.26 -2.43
C ASP A 60 -13.12 12.59 -3.44
N SER A 61 -13.74 11.47 -3.07
CA SER A 61 -14.78 10.81 -3.90
C SER A 61 -16.00 11.71 -4.11
N SER A 62 -16.40 12.50 -3.11
CA SER A 62 -17.50 13.47 -3.23
C SER A 62 -17.12 14.59 -4.19
N ASN A 63 -15.91 15.14 -4.06
CA ASN A 63 -15.40 16.20 -4.92
C ASN A 63 -15.31 15.73 -6.39
N LEU A 64 -14.83 14.51 -6.63
CA LEU A 64 -14.84 13.90 -7.96
C LEU A 64 -16.27 13.75 -8.51
N SER A 65 -17.23 13.32 -7.68
CA SER A 65 -18.64 13.23 -8.09
C SER A 65 -19.21 14.59 -8.53
N GLU A 66 -18.90 15.65 -7.79
CA GLU A 66 -19.33 17.02 -8.12
C GLU A 66 -18.66 17.55 -9.39
N ALA A 67 -17.35 17.34 -9.54
CA ALA A 67 -16.61 17.72 -10.74
C ALA A 67 -17.17 17.02 -11.99
N LEU A 68 -17.44 15.71 -11.90
CA LEU A 68 -18.07 14.94 -12.98
C LEU A 68 -19.46 15.47 -13.32
N LYS A 69 -20.31 15.74 -12.33
CA LYS A 69 -21.66 16.31 -12.56
C LYS A 69 -21.59 17.65 -13.28
N SER A 70 -20.70 18.55 -12.83
CA SER A 70 -20.51 19.87 -13.44
C SER A 70 -20.03 19.74 -14.89
N TYR A 71 -19.02 18.89 -15.13
CA TYR A 71 -18.47 18.68 -16.47
C TYR A 71 -19.49 18.04 -17.43
N CYS A 72 -20.27 17.05 -16.96
CA CYS A 72 -21.32 16.43 -17.78
C CYS A 72 -22.45 17.39 -18.14
N ALA A 73 -22.73 18.41 -17.32
CA ALA A 73 -23.75 19.42 -17.60
C ALA A 73 -23.30 20.43 -18.66
N ALA A 74 -22.01 20.78 -18.68
CA ALA A 74 -21.41 21.72 -19.64
C ALA A 74 -19.96 21.34 -19.94
N PRO A 75 -19.71 20.46 -20.93
CA PRO A 75 -18.36 19.97 -21.21
C PRO A 75 -17.44 21.06 -21.78
N ASP A 76 -16.31 21.29 -21.14
CA ASP A 76 -15.25 22.19 -21.61
C ASP A 76 -13.85 21.69 -21.19
N THR A 77 -12.79 22.41 -21.62
CA THR A 77 -11.42 21.97 -21.33
C THR A 77 -11.07 22.08 -19.84
N ASP A 78 -11.53 23.14 -19.17
CA ASP A 78 -11.20 23.39 -17.77
C ASP A 78 -11.92 22.40 -16.84
N GLY A 79 -13.17 22.07 -17.13
CA GLY A 79 -13.95 21.05 -16.44
C GLY A 79 -13.35 19.67 -16.60
N ARG A 80 -12.82 19.32 -17.79
CA ARG A 80 -12.07 18.07 -17.99
C ARG A 80 -10.83 18.01 -17.10
N LEU A 81 -10.03 19.08 -17.07
CA LEU A 81 -8.83 19.16 -16.22
C LEU A 81 -9.17 19.06 -14.73
N LYS A 82 -10.29 19.65 -14.31
CA LYS A 82 -10.79 19.51 -12.93
C LYS A 82 -11.15 18.06 -12.63
N VAL A 83 -11.89 17.38 -13.50
CA VAL A 83 -12.22 15.95 -13.34
C VAL A 83 -10.95 15.09 -13.23
N GLU A 84 -9.96 15.32 -14.09
CA GLU A 84 -8.67 14.62 -14.03
C GLU A 84 -7.96 14.85 -12.68
N THR A 85 -7.96 16.10 -12.19
CA THR A 85 -7.37 16.47 -10.89
C THR A 85 -8.05 15.76 -9.73
N GLU A 86 -9.38 15.82 -9.65
CA GLU A 86 -10.15 15.16 -8.58
C GLU A 86 -10.05 13.63 -8.65
N PHE A 87 -9.92 13.08 -9.86
CA PHE A 87 -9.69 11.64 -10.04
C PHE A 87 -8.34 11.23 -9.44
N HIS A 88 -7.28 11.98 -9.72
CA HIS A 88 -5.96 11.73 -9.12
C HIS A 88 -6.00 11.84 -7.60
N ALA A 89 -6.63 12.89 -7.04
CA ALA A 89 -6.78 13.06 -5.59
C ALA A 89 -7.50 11.85 -4.94
N THR A 90 -8.63 11.43 -5.55
CA THR A 90 -9.40 10.26 -5.08
C THR A 90 -8.56 8.98 -5.11
N MET A 91 -7.80 8.76 -6.18
CA MET A 91 -6.95 7.57 -6.29
C MET A 91 -5.78 7.61 -5.31
N ASP A 92 -5.19 8.77 -5.04
CA ASP A 92 -4.15 8.93 -4.00
C ASP A 92 -4.72 8.63 -2.61
N ALA A 93 -5.93 9.09 -2.30
CA ALA A 93 -6.62 8.73 -1.06
C ALA A 93 -6.91 7.22 -0.98
N TRP A 94 -7.29 6.59 -2.08
CA TRP A 94 -7.45 5.15 -2.14
C TRP A 94 -6.12 4.42 -1.88
N GLN A 95 -5.01 4.87 -2.47
CA GLN A 95 -3.69 4.27 -2.23
C GLN A 95 -3.27 4.37 -0.75
N ARG A 96 -3.68 5.41 -0.02
CA ARG A 96 -3.46 5.50 1.43
C ARG A 96 -4.30 4.49 2.20
N ALA A 97 -5.58 4.34 1.83
CA ALA A 97 -6.49 3.42 2.51
C ALA A 97 -6.22 1.93 2.19
N GLN A 98 -5.63 1.60 1.03
CA GLN A 98 -5.53 0.22 0.54
C GLN A 98 -4.68 -0.73 1.40
N ILE A 99 -3.86 -0.19 2.30
CA ILE A 99 -3.07 -1.00 3.25
C ILE A 99 -3.96 -1.68 4.29
N ILE A 100 -5.16 -1.15 4.50
CA ILE A 100 -6.15 -1.69 5.43
C ILE A 100 -6.86 -2.84 4.72
N GLN A 101 -6.37 -4.06 4.97
CA GLN A 101 -6.82 -5.28 4.31
C GLN A 101 -7.70 -6.17 5.20
N PHE A 102 -8.54 -5.55 6.02
CA PHE A 102 -9.50 -6.26 6.86
C PHE A 102 -10.73 -5.39 7.17
N GLY A 103 -11.78 -6.02 7.69
CA GLY A 103 -12.98 -5.31 8.15
C GLY A 103 -13.91 -4.86 7.01
N PRO A 104 -14.63 -3.73 7.17
CA PRO A 104 -15.73 -3.32 6.28
C PRO A 104 -15.34 -3.15 4.80
N ILE A 105 -14.06 -2.92 4.50
CA ILE A 105 -13.58 -2.78 3.11
C ILE A 105 -13.84 -4.04 2.27
N TYR A 106 -13.95 -5.22 2.88
CA TYR A 106 -14.25 -6.48 2.19
C TYR A 106 -15.74 -6.81 2.08
N GLU A 107 -16.62 -5.99 2.64
CA GLU A 107 -18.06 -6.16 2.46
C GLU A 107 -18.48 -5.81 1.02
N GLY A 108 -19.58 -6.42 0.55
CA GLY A 108 -20.11 -6.19 -0.79
C GLY A 108 -19.11 -6.51 -1.91
N LYS A 109 -18.80 -5.52 -2.76
CA LYS A 109 -17.85 -5.67 -3.88
C LYS A 109 -16.38 -5.59 -3.44
N GLY A 110 -16.10 -5.43 -2.15
CA GLY A 110 -14.73 -5.40 -1.64
C GLY A 110 -13.91 -4.22 -2.18
N PRO A 111 -12.57 -4.26 -2.07
CA PRO A 111 -11.68 -3.21 -2.58
C PRO A 111 -11.74 -3.04 -4.11
N ALA A 112 -12.18 -4.07 -4.84
CA ALA A 112 -12.35 -4.05 -6.29
C ALA A 112 -13.33 -2.98 -6.79
N ARG A 113 -14.19 -2.44 -5.93
CA ARG A 113 -15.08 -1.31 -6.26
C ARG A 113 -14.35 0.01 -6.51
N PHE A 114 -13.17 0.18 -5.91
CA PHE A 114 -12.33 1.35 -6.10
C PHE A 114 -11.27 1.08 -7.18
N GLN A 115 -10.65 -0.09 -7.13
CA GLN A 115 -9.59 -0.46 -8.06
C GLN A 115 -9.67 -1.95 -8.39
N PHE A 116 -10.27 -2.27 -9.54
CA PHE A 116 -10.22 -3.62 -10.08
C PHE A 116 -8.91 -3.83 -10.85
N TRP A 117 -7.95 -4.51 -10.23
CA TRP A 117 -6.66 -4.82 -10.85
C TRP A 117 -6.07 -6.13 -10.29
N PRO A 118 -5.41 -6.96 -11.13
CA PRO A 118 -5.30 -6.87 -12.58
C PRO A 118 -6.60 -7.32 -13.27
N ASP A 119 -7.04 -6.57 -14.28
CA ASP A 119 -8.06 -7.07 -15.20
C ASP A 119 -7.42 -7.98 -16.25
N LYS A 120 -7.48 -9.29 -15.99
CA LYS A 120 -6.90 -10.30 -16.88
C LYS A 120 -7.64 -10.43 -18.22
N ARG A 121 -8.87 -9.93 -18.32
CA ARG A 121 -9.72 -10.09 -19.52
C ARG A 121 -9.80 -8.82 -20.35
N GLY A 122 -9.47 -7.66 -19.78
CA GLY A 122 -9.53 -6.36 -20.46
C GLY A 122 -10.96 -5.98 -20.84
N THR A 123 -11.90 -6.23 -19.92
CA THR A 123 -13.34 -5.94 -20.11
C THR A 123 -13.62 -4.46 -20.29
#